data_AF-A0A0U3A8J9-F1
#
_entry.id   AF-A0A0U3A8J9-F1
#
_cell.length_a   1.000
_cell.length_b   1.000
_cell.length_c   1.000
_cell.angle_alpha   90.00
_cell.angle_beta   90.00
_cell.angle_gamma   90.00
#
_symmetry.space_group_name_H-M   'P 1'
#
loop_
_entity.id
_entity.type
_entity.pdbx_description
1 polymer ?
#
loop_
_entity_poly.entity_id
_entity_poly.type
_entity_poly.pdbx_seq_one_letter_code
_entity_poly.pdbx_strand_id
1 'polypeptide(L)' 'QEAANQGDANAGNNLGWLYESGQGVTKDLNKARELYQKAADQGNQHAIANLKRLSGNPK' A
#
# COMPACT_ATOMS: atom_id res chain seq x y z
N GLN A 1 -0.61 -20.72 8.80
CA GLN A 1 -1.13 -19.86 7.71
C GLN A 1 -0.89 -18.36 7.96
N GLU A 2 -0.64 -17.90 9.20
CA GLU A 2 -0.58 -16.46 9.54
C GLU A 2 0.65 -15.71 8.97
N ALA A 3 1.81 -16.37 8.84
CA ALA A 3 3.02 -15.72 8.35
C ALA A 3 3.00 -15.42 6.83
N ALA A 4 2.39 -16.29 6.03
CA ALA A 4 2.30 -16.10 4.56
C ALA A 4 1.46 -14.87 4.22
N ASN A 5 0.31 -14.72 4.86
CA ASN A 5 -0.60 -13.59 4.65
C ASN A 5 0.04 -12.27 5.10
N GLN A 6 0.84 -12.25 6.18
CA GLN A 6 1.55 -11.04 6.60
C GLN A 6 2.71 -10.68 5.66
N GLY A 7 3.41 -11.68 5.10
CA GLY A 7 4.43 -11.47 4.08
C GLY A 7 3.87 -10.80 2.82
N ASP A 8 2.74 -11.31 2.34
CA ASP A 8 2.04 -10.77 1.17
C ASP A 8 1.52 -9.35 1.42
N ALA A 9 0.98 -9.08 2.61
CA ALA A 9 0.51 -7.75 2.98
C ALA A 9 1.67 -6.73 3.04
N ASN A 10 2.83 -7.12 3.59
CA ASN A 10 4.02 -6.27 3.62
C ASN A 10 4.56 -5.99 2.21
N ALA A 11 4.58 -7.01 1.35
CA ALA A 11 4.96 -6.84 -0.06
C ALA A 11 4.01 -5.88 -0.80
N GLY A 12 2.70 -6.02 -0.56
CA GLY A 12 1.67 -5.11 -1.10
C GLY A 12 1.87 -3.67 -0.64
N ASN A 13 2.16 -3.45 0.65
CA ASN A 13 2.47 -2.12 1.18
C ASN A 13 3.71 -1.52 0.51
N ASN A 14 4.80 -2.29 0.39
CA ASN A 14 6.04 -1.79 -0.21
C ASN A 14 5.86 -1.44 -1.69
N LEU A 15 5.14 -2.27 -2.45
CA LEU A 15 4.83 -1.97 -3.85
C LEU A 15 3.93 -0.73 -3.98
N GLY A 16 2.96 -0.56 -3.07
CA GLY A 16 2.15 0.64 -3.00
C GLY A 16 2.99 1.91 -2.83
N TRP A 17 4.01 1.84 -1.96
CA TRP A 17 4.94 2.95 -1.74
C TRP A 17 5.82 3.25 -2.94
N LEU A 18 6.26 2.24 -3.70
CA LEU A 18 7.00 2.46 -4.95
C LEU A 18 6.14 3.20 -5.99
N TYR A 19 4.87 2.79 -6.16
CA TYR A 19 3.93 3.49 -7.05
C TYR A 19 3.60 4.90 -6.57
N GLU A 20 3.53 5.13 -5.27
CA GLU A 20 3.26 6.45 -4.70
C GLU A 20 4.44 7.42 -4.91
N SER A 21 5.66 6.94 -4.66
CA SER A 21 6.90 7.71 -4.79
C SER A 21 7.37 7.84 -6.24
N GLY A 22 6.99 6.90 -7.11
CA GLY A 22 7.55 6.78 -8.46
C GLY A 22 8.97 6.23 -8.47
N GLN A 23 9.37 5.47 -7.44
CA GLN A 23 10.72 4.92 -7.36
C GLN A 23 10.81 3.60 -8.14
N GLY A 24 11.54 3.60 -9.24
CA GLY A 24 11.71 2.42 -10.09
C GLY A 24 10.45 2.02 -10.88
N VAL A 25 9.34 2.72 -10.70
CA VAL A 25 8.08 2.58 -11.44
C VAL A 25 7.50 3.95 -11.74
N THR A 26 6.68 4.05 -12.78
CA THR A 26 5.90 5.27 -13.04
C THR A 26 4.99 5.56 -11.84
N LYS A 27 5.04 6.80 -11.34
CA LYS A 27 4.20 7.25 -10.24
C LYS A 27 2.72 7.10 -10.59
N ASP A 28 1.99 6.34 -9.77
CA ASP A 28 0.57 6.08 -9.93
C ASP A 28 -0.11 5.98 -8.55
N LEU A 29 -0.79 7.05 -8.17
CA LEU A 29 -1.48 7.12 -6.87
C LEU A 29 -2.70 6.20 -6.80
N ASN A 30 -3.34 5.87 -7.92
CA ASN A 30 -4.48 4.96 -7.93
C ASN A 30 -4.00 3.53 -7.66
N LYS A 31 -2.94 3.11 -8.35
CA LYS A 31 -2.34 1.80 -8.12
C LYS A 31 -1.73 1.66 -6.73
N ALA A 32 -1.11 2.72 -6.20
CA ALA A 32 -0.67 2.77 -4.81
C ALA A 32 -1.83 2.55 -3.83
N ARG A 33 -2.97 3.25 -4.04
CA ARG A 33 -4.17 3.12 -3.20
C ARG A 33 -4.73 1.70 -3.21
N GLU A 34 -4.83 1.06 -4.38
CA GLU A 34 -5.32 -0.32 -4.50
C GLU A 34 -4.44 -1.32 -3.74
N LEU A 35 -3.12 -1.16 -3.84
CA LEU A 35 -2.16 -2.03 -3.14
C LEU A 35 -2.21 -1.84 -1.62
N TYR A 36 -2.30 -0.58 -1.17
CA TYR A 36 -2.49 -0.29 0.25
C TYR A 36 -3.83 -0.81 0.78
N GLN A 37 -4.92 -0.71 0.00
CA GLN A 37 -6.21 -1.27 0.40
C GLN A 37 -6.13 -2.78 0.59
N LYS A 38 -5.56 -3.52 -0.37
CA LYS A 38 -5.40 -4.98 -0.25
C LYS A 38 -4.55 -5.39 0.95
N ALA A 39 -3.46 -4.66 1.21
CA ALA A 39 -2.61 -4.92 2.38
C ALA A 39 -3.31 -4.56 3.70
N ALA A 40 -4.10 -3.48 3.71
CA ALA A 40 -4.92 -3.09 4.86
C ALA A 40 -6.01 -4.12 5.17
N ASP A 41 -6.65 -4.68 4.15
CA ASP A 41 -7.66 -5.75 4.29
C ASP A 41 -7.06 -7.04 4.92
N GLN A 42 -5.74 -7.23 4.77
CA GLN A 42 -4.97 -8.31 5.40
C GLN A 42 -4.44 -7.94 6.81
N GLY A 43 -4.83 -6.78 7.34
CA GLY A 43 -4.46 -6.33 8.68
C GLY A 43 -3.12 -5.58 8.77
N ASN A 44 -2.49 -5.23 7.64
CA ASN A 44 -1.23 -4.50 7.64
C ASN A 44 -1.40 -3.05 8.14
N GLN A 45 -0.84 -2.75 9.31
CA GLN A 45 -0.97 -1.44 9.95
C GLN A 45 -0.26 -0.32 9.19
N HIS A 46 0.86 -0.61 8.52
CA HIS A 46 1.55 0.37 7.67
C HIS A 46 0.72 0.73 6.45
N ALA A 47 0.08 -0.26 5.83
CA ALA A 47 -0.81 -0.04 4.70
C ALA A 47 -2.04 0.79 5.09
N ILE A 48 -2.65 0.55 6.25
CA ILE A 48 -3.76 1.36 6.78
C ILE A 48 -3.32 2.82 6.96
N ALA A 49 -2.15 3.06 7.56
CA ALA A 49 -1.62 4.41 7.75
C ALA A 49 -1.32 5.10 6.41
N ASN A 50 -0.70 4.39 5.47
CA ASN A 50 -0.39 4.90 4.13
C ASN A 50 -1.65 5.20 3.32
N LEU A 51 -2.65 4.32 3.36
CA LEU A 51 -3.95 4.53 2.72
C LEU A 51 -4.65 5.77 3.30
N LYS A 52 -4.66 5.94 4.63
CA LYS A 52 -5.26 7.11 5.27
C LYS A 52 -4.55 8.41 4.85
N ARG A 53 -3.22 8.41 4.84
CA ARG A 53 -2.41 9.55 4.38
C ARG A 53 -2.68 9.88 2.91
N LEU A 54 -2.82 8.85 2.06
CA LEU A 54 -3.07 9.00 0.63
C LEU A 54 -4.49 9.50 0.32
N SER A 55 -5.49 9.03 1.08
CA SER A 55 -6.89 9.44 0.93
C SER A 55 -7.19 10.80 1.56
N GLY A 56 -6.42 11.21 2.57
CA GLY A 56 -6.51 12.53 3.21
C GLY A 56 -5.80 13.66 2.47
N ASN A 57 -5.27 13.40 1.27
CA ASN A 57 -4.66 14.40 0.41
C ASN A 57 -5.60 14.66 -0.80
N PRO A 58 -6.75 15.32 -0.62
CA PRO A 58 -7.49 15.85 -1.73
C PRO A 58 -6.61 16.95 -2.33
N LYS A 59 -6.20 16.79 -3.58
CA LYS A 59 -5.66 17.92 -4.33
C LYS A 59 -6.68 19.04 -4.36
#